data_AF-A0A7W7HE23-F1
#
_entry.id   AF-A0A7W7HE23-F1
#
_cell.length_a   1.000
_cell.length_b   1.000
_cell.length_c   1.000
_cell.angle_alpha   90.00
_cell.angle_beta   90.00
_cell.angle_gamma   90.00
#
_symmetry.space_group_name_H-M   'P 1'
#
loop_
_entity.id
_entity.type
_entity.pdbx_description
1 polymer ?
#
loop_
_entity_poly.entity_id
_entity_poly.type
_entity_poly.pdbx_seq_one_letter_code
_entity_poly.pdbx_strand_id
1 'polypeptide(L)'
;MPDPHDLYQPTAPMPVVEQQQRGVYRAADHRRVALLAAAGSAVVLSALVVWLFSGDDETPPPVAAPPAVVVTSAAPVETPEPSPSEVEATTTTAPVTVRPAQPAELIAALRAVVDSLEDQGEIDDDGAEALDRRLKSAADRLKRGKVKDVARKMDEFAEKLVDLREDDDISQSAFNALAAGATQVRAALPAR
;
A
#
# COMPACT_ATOMS: atom_id res chain seq x y z
N MET A 1 46.26 62.96 -38.61
CA MET A 1 46.57 61.86 -39.54
C MET A 1 46.57 60.58 -38.73
N PRO A 2 45.43 59.86 -38.66
CA PRO A 2 45.39 58.53 -38.09
C PRO A 2 45.80 57.52 -39.17
N ASP A 3 46.63 56.55 -38.83
CA ASP A 3 46.64 55.27 -39.54
C ASP A 3 46.75 54.12 -38.53
N PRO A 4 46.06 52.99 -38.82
CA PRO A 4 45.47 52.11 -37.81
C PRO A 4 46.02 50.70 -37.97
N HIS A 5 46.97 50.30 -37.13
CA HIS A 5 47.45 48.93 -37.16
C HIS A 5 47.53 48.35 -35.75
N ASP A 6 47.13 47.07 -35.69
CA ASP A 6 47.27 46.12 -34.59
C ASP A 6 46.15 46.06 -33.54
N LEU A 7 44.95 45.74 -34.03
CA LEU A 7 44.03 44.86 -33.30
C LEU A 7 43.92 43.50 -34.01
N TYR A 8 45.04 42.78 -34.07
CA TYR A 8 45.02 41.34 -34.31
C TYR A 8 44.50 40.65 -33.04
N GLN A 9 43.18 40.48 -32.94
CA GLN A 9 42.62 39.44 -32.07
C GLN A 9 42.46 38.16 -32.88
N PRO A 10 43.25 37.11 -32.60
CA PRO A 10 42.97 35.79 -33.17
C PRO A 10 41.63 35.31 -32.62
N THR A 11 40.65 35.13 -33.50
CA THR A 11 39.40 34.44 -33.21
C THR A 11 39.74 33.01 -32.79
N ALA A 12 39.67 32.73 -31.49
CA ALA A 12 39.71 31.37 -31.00
C ALA A 12 38.52 30.60 -31.62
N PRO A 13 38.74 29.47 -32.31
CA PRO A 13 37.66 28.66 -32.82
C PRO A 13 36.83 28.14 -31.65
N MET A 14 35.53 28.48 -31.62
CA MET A 14 34.62 27.91 -30.64
C MET A 14 34.55 26.39 -30.84
N PRO A 15 34.52 25.59 -29.76
CA PRO A 15 34.28 24.16 -29.88
C PRO A 15 32.87 23.96 -30.45
N VAL A 16 32.81 23.34 -31.63
CA VAL A 16 31.58 22.75 -32.15
C VAL A 16 31.14 21.73 -31.12
N VAL A 17 30.01 22.00 -30.46
CA VAL A 17 29.27 20.96 -29.74
C VAL A 17 28.79 20.01 -30.82
N GLU A 18 29.55 18.94 -31.04
CA GLU A 18 29.06 17.77 -31.74
C GLU A 18 27.76 17.37 -31.05
N GLN A 19 26.66 17.58 -31.76
CA GLN A 19 25.39 16.88 -31.55
C GLN A 19 25.66 15.39 -31.75
N GLN A 20 26.31 14.79 -30.76
CA GLN A 20 26.62 13.38 -30.73
C GLN A 20 25.32 12.66 -30.32
N GLN A 21 24.55 12.30 -31.35
CA GLN A 21 23.85 11.01 -31.44
C GLN A 21 22.79 10.79 -30.34
N ARG A 22 21.53 11.19 -30.55
CA ARG A 22 20.51 10.34 -31.22
C ARG A 22 20.93 8.86 -31.41
N GLY A 23 21.22 8.18 -30.30
CA GLY A 23 21.15 6.73 -30.20
C GLY A 23 19.71 6.30 -29.97
N VAL A 24 19.02 5.95 -31.05
CA VAL A 24 17.72 5.28 -31.02
C VAL A 24 18.00 3.76 -30.95
N TYR A 25 17.29 3.07 -30.05
CA TYR A 25 17.09 1.60 -29.97
C TYR A 25 18.27 0.68 -29.58
N ARG A 26 18.28 0.27 -28.29
CA ARG A 26 18.56 -1.07 -27.72
C ARG A 26 18.55 -0.88 -26.19
N ALA A 27 17.73 -1.52 -25.37
CA ALA A 27 17.36 -2.92 -25.37
C ALA A 27 15.95 -3.14 -24.78
N ALA A 28 15.05 -3.64 -25.62
CA ALA A 28 14.01 -4.55 -25.16
C ALA A 28 14.65 -5.94 -25.12
N ASP A 29 15.09 -6.44 -23.94
CA ASP A 29 15.19 -7.89 -23.63
C ASP A 29 15.73 -8.21 -22.21
N HIS A 30 15.19 -7.60 -21.16
CA HIS A 30 15.49 -8.04 -19.78
C HIS A 30 14.25 -8.55 -19.02
N ARG A 31 13.06 -8.51 -19.64
CA ARG A 31 11.78 -8.95 -19.03
C ARG A 31 11.62 -10.48 -18.89
N ARG A 32 12.63 -11.30 -19.20
CA ARG A 32 12.51 -12.77 -19.17
C ARG A 32 13.45 -13.50 -18.20
N VAL A 33 14.22 -12.79 -17.36
CA VAL A 33 15.19 -13.44 -16.45
C VAL A 33 14.93 -13.16 -14.96
N ALA A 34 13.98 -12.30 -14.58
CA ALA A 34 13.57 -12.16 -13.18
C ALA A 34 12.41 -13.11 -12.84
N LEU A 35 12.66 -14.42 -13.00
CA LEU A 35 11.89 -15.49 -12.38
C LEU A 35 12.52 -15.76 -11.00
N LEU A 36 11.66 -16.00 -9.99
CA LEU A 36 11.93 -16.60 -8.69
C LEU A 36 12.45 -15.67 -7.57
N ALA A 37 11.53 -15.15 -6.76
CA ALA A 37 11.52 -15.30 -5.30
C ALA A 37 10.38 -14.49 -4.68
N ALA A 38 9.33 -15.16 -4.17
CA ALA A 38 8.56 -14.76 -2.99
C ALA A 38 7.28 -15.62 -2.85
N ALA A 39 7.45 -16.94 -2.74
CA ALA A 39 6.41 -17.75 -2.12
C ALA A 39 6.61 -17.66 -0.60
N GLY A 40 5.72 -16.97 0.13
CA GLY A 40 5.62 -17.20 1.58
C GLY A 40 5.32 -16.03 2.53
N SER A 41 4.65 -14.94 2.15
CA SER A 41 4.25 -13.90 3.13
C SER A 41 2.79 -13.43 3.08
N ALA A 42 1.95 -13.99 2.21
CA ALA A 42 0.56 -13.53 2.08
C ALA A 42 -0.34 -13.85 3.29
N VAL A 43 0.02 -14.81 4.15
CA VAL A 43 -0.85 -15.24 5.27
C VAL A 43 -0.73 -14.31 6.50
N VAL A 44 0.37 -13.58 6.66
CA VAL A 44 0.59 -12.76 7.86
C VAL A 44 -0.19 -11.44 7.81
N LEU A 45 -0.41 -10.87 6.62
CA LEU A 45 -1.11 -9.58 6.48
C LEU A 45 -2.64 -9.72 6.50
N SER A 46 -3.20 -10.86 6.08
CA SER A 46 -4.64 -11.12 6.26
C SER A 46 -5.02 -11.15 7.75
N ALA A 47 -4.14 -11.68 8.60
CA ALA A 47 -4.36 -11.68 10.04
C ALA A 47 -4.33 -10.27 10.63
N LEU A 48 -3.51 -9.35 10.10
CA LEU A 48 -3.37 -8.00 10.64
C LEU A 48 -4.54 -7.08 10.22
N VAL A 49 -5.08 -7.26 9.01
CA VAL A 49 -6.31 -6.59 8.58
C VAL A 49 -7.53 -7.13 9.33
N VAL A 50 -7.63 -8.44 9.58
CA VAL A 50 -8.71 -8.98 10.41
C VAL A 50 -8.57 -8.53 11.86
N TRP A 51 -7.36 -8.49 12.44
CA TRP A 51 -7.18 -8.09 13.85
C TRP A 51 -7.40 -6.59 14.10
N LEU A 52 -7.16 -5.72 13.11
CA LEU A 52 -7.46 -4.29 13.22
C LEU A 52 -8.95 -3.96 12.99
N PHE A 53 -9.72 -4.88 12.39
CA PHE A 53 -11.13 -4.66 12.02
C PHE A 53 -12.15 -5.61 12.69
N SER A 54 -11.72 -6.71 13.30
CA SER A 54 -12.53 -7.57 14.16
C SER A 54 -12.44 -7.09 15.60
N GLY A 55 -13.33 -6.17 15.96
CA GLY A 55 -13.79 -6.14 17.34
C GLY A 55 -14.47 -7.48 17.64
N ASP A 56 -13.98 -8.15 18.68
CA ASP A 56 -14.67 -9.13 19.54
C ASP A 56 -15.87 -9.89 18.93
N ASP A 57 -15.64 -11.14 18.51
CA ASP A 57 -16.65 -12.19 18.68
C ASP A 57 -15.92 -13.52 18.93
N GLU A 58 -15.86 -13.86 20.21
CA GLU A 58 -15.41 -15.12 20.76
C GLU A 58 -16.37 -16.25 20.31
N THR A 59 -15.87 -17.29 19.63
CA THR A 59 -16.61 -18.55 19.50
C THR A 59 -15.72 -19.71 19.94
N PRO A 60 -16.09 -20.43 21.02
CA PRO A 60 -15.24 -21.44 21.66
C PRO A 60 -15.07 -22.72 20.82
N PRO A 61 -13.98 -23.48 21.01
CA PRO A 61 -13.74 -24.71 20.26
C PRO A 61 -14.70 -25.83 20.69
N PRO A 62 -15.35 -26.55 19.76
CA PRO A 62 -16.04 -27.79 20.11
C PRO A 62 -15.02 -28.91 20.44
N VAL A 63 -15.25 -29.53 21.59
CA VAL A 63 -14.54 -30.67 22.18
C VAL A 63 -15.00 -32.01 21.57
N ALA A 64 -14.08 -33.00 21.57
CA ALA A 64 -14.21 -34.48 21.45
C ALA A 64 -14.13 -35.12 20.05
N ALA A 65 -13.49 -36.27 19.77
CA ALA A 65 -12.50 -37.20 20.39
C ALA A 65 -12.23 -38.37 19.36
N PRO A 66 -11.63 -39.55 19.69
CA PRO A 66 -10.23 -40.03 19.49
C PRO A 66 -10.14 -41.31 18.56
N PRO A 67 -9.17 -42.28 18.58
CA PRO A 67 -7.85 -42.42 19.25
C PRO A 67 -6.67 -42.98 18.39
N ALA A 68 -5.52 -43.15 19.06
CA ALA A 68 -4.47 -44.19 18.89
C ALA A 68 -3.18 -43.83 18.12
N VAL A 69 -2.10 -43.58 18.87
CA VAL A 69 -0.91 -44.45 18.81
C VAL A 69 -0.31 -44.57 20.21
N VAL A 70 -0.21 -45.82 20.66
CA VAL A 70 0.47 -46.30 21.87
C VAL A 70 1.97 -46.13 21.68
N VAL A 71 2.74 -45.62 22.66
CA VAL A 71 3.97 -46.24 23.25
C VAL A 71 4.50 -45.37 24.41
N THR A 72 4.53 -45.90 25.64
CA THR A 72 5.75 -46.06 26.48
C THR A 72 5.41 -46.12 27.96
N SER A 73 6.02 -47.13 28.58
CA SER A 73 5.88 -47.65 29.93
C SER A 73 6.61 -46.82 31.00
N ALA A 74 6.15 -47.03 32.26
CA ALA A 74 6.88 -46.97 33.54
C ALA A 74 6.67 -45.77 34.50
N ALA A 75 5.68 -45.96 35.40
CA ALA A 75 5.75 -45.91 36.88
C ALA A 75 6.14 -44.61 37.67
N PRO A 76 5.68 -44.49 38.96
CA PRO A 76 5.23 -43.22 39.57
C PRO A 76 6.10 -42.71 40.74
N VAL A 77 6.14 -41.38 40.99
CA VAL A 77 6.58 -40.77 42.29
C VAL A 77 5.90 -39.39 42.50
N GLU A 78 5.73 -39.05 43.78
CA GLU A 78 4.86 -38.10 44.48
C GLU A 78 5.08 -36.57 44.29
N THR A 79 3.97 -35.82 44.47
CA THR A 79 3.71 -34.46 45.07
C THR A 79 4.92 -33.69 45.65
N PRO A 80 5.09 -32.34 45.50
CA PRO A 80 4.11 -31.30 45.91
C PRO A 80 3.98 -30.02 45.06
N GLU A 81 2.92 -29.25 45.37
CA GLU A 81 2.63 -27.87 44.92
C GLU A 81 3.85 -26.93 44.94
N PRO A 82 3.89 -25.96 44.00
CA PRO A 82 3.65 -24.60 44.44
C PRO A 82 2.63 -23.85 43.56
N SER A 83 1.68 -23.21 44.22
CA SER A 83 0.85 -22.13 43.68
C SER A 83 1.72 -20.95 43.24
N PRO A 84 1.43 -20.34 42.08
CA PRO A 84 1.61 -18.90 41.92
C PRO A 84 0.28 -18.26 41.55
N SER A 85 -0.21 -17.46 42.50
CA SER A 85 -1.07 -16.30 42.38
C SER A 85 -1.59 -15.96 40.99
N GLU A 86 -2.91 -16.01 40.85
CA GLU A 86 -3.69 -15.11 40.00
C GLU A 86 -3.15 -13.69 40.17
N VAL A 87 -2.47 -13.21 39.14
CA VAL A 87 -2.42 -11.77 38.87
C VAL A 87 -3.49 -11.57 37.81
N GLU A 88 -4.73 -11.34 38.27
CA GLU A 88 -5.75 -10.72 37.44
C GLU A 88 -5.17 -9.39 36.95
N ALA A 89 -4.61 -9.38 35.75
CA ALA A 89 -4.34 -8.17 35.03
C ALA A 89 -5.71 -7.59 34.67
N THR A 90 -6.25 -6.76 35.56
CA THR A 90 -7.38 -5.89 35.26
C THR A 90 -6.93 -4.94 34.17
N THR A 91 -7.02 -5.36 32.90
CA THR A 91 -6.99 -4.45 31.77
C THR A 91 -8.25 -3.60 31.89
N THR A 92 -8.12 -2.47 32.58
CA THR A 92 -9.06 -1.36 32.46
C THR A 92 -9.01 -0.88 31.01
N THR A 93 -9.82 -1.51 30.16
CA THR A 93 -10.12 -1.03 28.83
C THR A 93 -10.99 0.20 29.01
N ALA A 94 -10.34 1.35 29.19
CA ALA A 94 -11.02 2.62 29.06
C ALA A 94 -11.76 2.61 27.71
N PRO A 95 -13.02 3.04 27.64
CA PRO A 95 -13.76 3.08 26.39
C PRO A 95 -12.98 3.96 25.42
N VAL A 96 -12.40 3.36 24.39
CA VAL A 96 -11.77 4.08 23.29
C VAL A 96 -12.91 4.80 22.58
N THR A 97 -13.04 6.11 22.82
CA THR A 97 -13.91 6.96 22.03
C THR A 97 -13.43 6.91 20.58
N VAL A 98 -14.06 6.05 19.77
CA VAL A 98 -13.79 5.95 18.33
C VAL A 98 -14.29 7.23 17.67
N ARG A 99 -13.36 8.15 17.40
CA ARG A 99 -13.66 9.35 16.62
C ARG A 99 -13.99 8.91 15.18
N PRO A 100 -15.06 9.44 14.56
CA PRO A 100 -15.32 9.17 13.15
C PRO A 100 -14.13 9.62 12.31
N ALA A 101 -13.62 8.70 11.47
CA ALA A 101 -12.46 8.93 10.62
C ALA A 101 -12.67 10.13 9.72
N GLN A 102 -11.70 11.04 9.67
CA GLN A 102 -11.80 12.23 8.83
C GLN A 102 -11.56 11.85 7.36
N PRO A 103 -12.27 12.44 6.38
CA PRO A 103 -12.07 12.11 4.97
C PRO A 103 -10.63 12.29 4.48
N ALA A 104 -9.90 13.25 5.07
CA ALA A 104 -8.50 13.49 4.75
C ALA A 104 -7.59 12.34 5.22
N GLU A 105 -7.88 11.76 6.40
CA GLU A 105 -7.15 10.61 6.94
C GLU A 105 -7.41 9.37 6.09
N LEU A 106 -8.66 9.16 5.65
CA LEU A 106 -9.03 8.05 4.77
C LEU A 106 -8.33 8.15 3.40
N ILE A 107 -8.26 9.34 2.79
CA ILE A 107 -7.52 9.53 1.53
C ILE A 107 -6.03 9.25 1.74
N ALA A 108 -5.45 9.70 2.86
CA ALA A 108 -4.04 9.46 3.16
C ALA A 108 -3.76 7.96 3.38
N ALA A 109 -4.63 7.26 4.13
CA ALA A 109 -4.54 5.82 4.32
C ALA A 109 -4.64 5.07 2.99
N LEU A 110 -5.56 5.47 2.11
CA LEU A 110 -5.72 4.85 0.79
C LEU A 110 -4.47 5.02 -0.08
N ARG A 111 -3.77 6.16 0.02
CA ARG A 111 -2.47 6.37 -0.67
C ARG A 111 -1.38 5.44 -0.15
N ALA A 112 -1.31 5.27 1.17
CA ALA A 112 -0.35 4.33 1.78
C ALA A 112 -0.64 2.88 1.35
N VAL A 113 -1.91 2.52 1.13
CA VAL A 113 -2.27 1.21 0.58
C VAL A 113 -1.82 1.07 -0.87
N VAL A 114 -1.98 2.09 -1.72
CA VAL A 114 -1.47 2.06 -3.10
C VAL A 114 0.05 1.84 -3.13
N ASP A 115 0.80 2.64 -2.37
CA ASP A 115 2.26 2.55 -2.24
C ASP A 115 2.71 1.15 -1.78
N SER A 116 2.03 0.60 -0.76
CA SER A 116 2.31 -0.75 -0.28
C SER A 116 1.98 -1.84 -1.29
N LEU A 117 0.95 -1.67 -2.12
CA LEU A 117 0.57 -2.65 -3.15
C LEU A 117 1.51 -2.59 -4.36
N GLU A 118 2.01 -1.41 -4.70
CA GLU A 118 3.07 -1.20 -5.69
C GLU A 118 4.36 -1.90 -5.24
N ASP A 119 4.80 -1.69 -3.99
CA ASP A 119 5.97 -2.37 -3.40
C ASP A 119 5.84 -3.91 -3.42
N GLN A 120 4.62 -4.42 -3.33
CA GLN A 120 4.30 -5.84 -3.38
C GLN A 120 4.19 -6.38 -4.82
N GLY A 121 4.22 -5.51 -5.84
CA GLY A 121 4.00 -5.87 -7.23
C GLY A 121 2.55 -6.30 -7.53
N GLU A 122 1.60 -5.95 -6.66
CA GLU A 122 0.17 -6.22 -6.84
C GLU A 122 -0.50 -5.18 -7.76
N ILE A 123 0.20 -4.07 -8.02
CA ILE A 123 -0.12 -3.01 -8.98
C ILE A 123 1.18 -2.69 -9.71
N ASP A 124 1.12 -2.44 -11.01
CA ASP A 124 2.26 -1.92 -11.75
C ASP A 124 2.58 -0.44 -11.39
N ASP A 125 3.80 0.01 -11.69
CA ASP A 125 4.30 1.37 -11.40
C ASP A 125 3.44 2.47 -12.06
N ASP A 126 3.06 2.30 -13.33
CA ASP A 126 2.26 3.28 -14.06
C ASP A 126 0.83 3.36 -13.48
N GLY A 127 0.26 2.21 -13.12
CA GLY A 127 -1.02 2.07 -12.44
C GLY A 127 -1.03 2.74 -11.07
N ALA A 128 -0.03 2.46 -10.24
CA ALA A 128 0.14 3.05 -8.92
C ALA A 128 0.30 4.57 -8.99
N GLU A 129 1.15 5.09 -9.90
CA GLU A 129 1.32 6.53 -10.10
C GLU A 129 0.01 7.20 -10.57
N ALA A 130 -0.77 6.54 -11.42
CA ALA A 130 -2.06 7.03 -11.89
C ALA A 130 -3.09 7.11 -10.76
N LEU A 131 -3.09 6.15 -9.83
CA LEU A 131 -3.95 6.12 -8.65
C LEU A 131 -3.52 7.18 -7.62
N ASP A 132 -2.23 7.29 -7.30
CA ASP A 132 -1.72 8.29 -6.36
C ASP A 132 -2.05 9.72 -6.82
N ARG A 133 -1.84 10.04 -8.10
CA ARG A 133 -2.15 11.37 -8.66
C ARG A 133 -3.62 11.76 -8.44
N ARG A 134 -4.55 10.81 -8.58
CA ARG A 134 -5.98 11.05 -8.35
C ARG A 134 -6.28 11.28 -6.87
N LEU A 135 -5.71 10.47 -5.98
CA LEU A 135 -5.86 10.62 -4.53
C LEU A 135 -5.25 11.94 -4.02
N LYS A 136 -4.08 12.32 -4.52
CA LYS A 136 -3.46 13.63 -4.25
C LYS A 136 -4.37 14.78 -4.69
N SER A 137 -4.94 14.69 -5.90
CA SER A 137 -5.88 15.70 -6.41
C SER A 137 -7.14 15.81 -5.54
N ALA A 138 -7.67 14.67 -5.07
CA ALA A 138 -8.80 14.61 -4.15
C ALA A 138 -8.46 15.29 -2.81
N ALA A 139 -7.32 14.97 -2.21
CA ALA A 139 -6.85 15.60 -0.98
C ALA A 139 -6.71 17.13 -1.13
N ASP A 140 -6.14 17.60 -2.24
CA ASP A 140 -5.97 19.03 -2.51
C ASP A 140 -7.30 19.76 -2.74
N ARG A 141 -8.31 19.07 -3.27
CA ARG A 141 -9.68 19.61 -3.40
C ARG A 141 -10.39 19.65 -2.05
N LEU A 142 -10.19 18.62 -1.23
CA LEU A 142 -10.74 18.56 0.12
C LEU A 142 -10.21 19.70 1.00
N LYS A 143 -8.90 19.96 0.97
CA LYS A 143 -8.26 21.11 1.65
C LYS A 143 -8.85 22.46 1.24
N ARG A 144 -9.30 22.58 -0.02
CA ARG A 144 -9.96 23.78 -0.56
C ARG A 144 -11.47 23.82 -0.29
N GLY A 145 -12.00 22.89 0.50
CA GLY A 145 -13.42 22.79 0.79
C GLY A 145 -14.28 22.43 -0.42
N LYS A 146 -13.72 21.81 -1.47
CA LYS A 146 -14.44 21.49 -2.71
C LYS A 146 -15.00 20.06 -2.67
N VAL A 147 -15.93 19.79 -1.76
CA VAL A 147 -16.41 18.42 -1.47
C VAL A 147 -16.99 17.70 -2.70
N LYS A 148 -17.79 18.39 -3.52
CA LYS A 148 -18.33 17.82 -4.78
C LYS A 148 -17.22 17.41 -5.75
N ASP A 149 -16.15 18.20 -5.81
CA ASP A 149 -14.99 17.92 -6.65
C ASP A 149 -14.15 16.76 -6.12
N VAL A 150 -14.19 16.50 -4.80
CA VAL A 150 -13.59 15.32 -4.16
C VAL A 150 -14.37 14.07 -4.54
N ALA A 151 -15.71 14.10 -4.43
CA ALA A 151 -16.56 12.98 -4.84
C ALA A 151 -16.32 12.59 -6.30
N ARG A 152 -16.28 13.57 -7.21
CA ARG A 152 -15.93 13.34 -8.62
C ARG A 152 -14.55 12.72 -8.79
N LYS A 153 -13.56 13.11 -7.97
CA LYS A 153 -12.22 12.50 -8.03
C LYS A 153 -12.21 11.07 -7.50
N MET A 154 -13.09 10.72 -6.57
CA MET A 154 -13.27 9.33 -6.14
C MET A 154 -13.97 8.50 -7.24
N ASP A 155 -14.89 9.08 -8.00
CA ASP A 155 -15.46 8.44 -9.19
C ASP A 155 -14.38 8.16 -10.26
N GLU A 156 -13.57 9.17 -10.60
CA GLU A 156 -12.45 9.03 -11.56
C GLU A 156 -11.35 8.05 -11.06
N PHE A 157 -11.24 7.86 -9.75
CA PHE A 157 -10.37 6.85 -9.13
C PHE A 157 -10.96 5.44 -9.28
N ALA A 158 -12.25 5.28 -9.00
CA ALA A 158 -12.94 4.01 -9.17
C ALA A 158 -12.96 3.56 -10.65
N GLU A 159 -13.15 4.49 -11.58
CA GLU A 159 -13.05 4.23 -13.02
C GLU A 159 -11.65 3.71 -13.39
N LYS A 160 -10.59 4.40 -12.94
CA LYS A 160 -9.21 3.94 -13.21
C LYS A 160 -8.90 2.58 -12.58
N LEU A 161 -9.47 2.27 -11.41
CA LEU A 161 -9.32 0.94 -10.83
C LEU A 161 -9.94 -0.15 -11.70
N VAL A 162 -11.10 0.12 -12.31
CA VAL A 162 -11.73 -0.82 -13.24
C VAL A 162 -10.86 -0.99 -14.47
N ASP A 163 -10.37 0.10 -15.08
CA ASP A 163 -9.47 0.03 -16.23
C ASP A 163 -8.23 -0.83 -15.92
N LEU A 164 -7.55 -0.59 -14.80
CA LEU A 164 -6.40 -1.38 -14.39
C LEU A 164 -6.74 -2.85 -14.19
N ARG A 165 -7.95 -3.15 -13.70
CA ARG A 165 -8.36 -4.54 -13.49
C ARG A 165 -8.63 -5.24 -14.81
N GLU A 166 -9.21 -4.53 -15.78
CA GLU A 166 -9.47 -5.03 -17.13
C GLU A 166 -8.18 -5.26 -17.91
N ASP A 167 -7.16 -4.43 -17.68
CA ASP A 167 -5.84 -4.54 -18.30
C ASP A 167 -4.92 -5.57 -17.58
N ASP A 168 -5.38 -6.23 -16.52
CA ASP A 168 -4.61 -7.12 -15.62
C ASP A 168 -3.38 -6.45 -14.97
N ASP A 169 -3.40 -5.12 -14.89
CA ASP A 169 -2.37 -4.25 -14.28
C ASP A 169 -2.49 -4.18 -12.73
N ILE A 170 -3.61 -4.68 -12.19
CA ILE A 170 -3.85 -4.81 -10.74
C ILE A 170 -4.43 -6.18 -10.41
N SER A 171 -3.96 -6.75 -9.30
CA SER A 171 -4.50 -8.01 -8.80
C SER A 171 -5.96 -7.85 -8.32
N GLN A 172 -6.71 -8.96 -8.30
CA GLN A 172 -8.10 -8.95 -7.81
C GLN A 172 -8.18 -8.52 -6.32
N SER A 173 -7.22 -8.95 -5.50
CA SER A 173 -7.14 -8.58 -4.07
C SER A 173 -6.92 -7.09 -3.90
N ALA A 174 -5.94 -6.53 -4.63
CA ALA A 174 -5.62 -5.11 -4.62
C ALA A 174 -6.81 -4.27 -5.09
N PHE A 175 -7.46 -4.67 -6.18
CA PHE A 175 -8.67 -4.01 -6.69
C PHE A 175 -9.77 -3.94 -5.61
N ASN A 176 -10.08 -5.07 -4.96
CA ASN A 176 -11.13 -5.12 -3.94
C ASN A 176 -10.79 -4.23 -2.73
N ALA A 177 -9.53 -4.25 -2.28
CA ALA A 177 -9.09 -3.42 -1.15
C ALA A 177 -9.20 -1.92 -1.45
N LEU A 178 -8.76 -1.49 -2.64
CA LEU A 178 -8.81 -0.09 -3.04
C LEU A 178 -10.25 0.38 -3.33
N ALA A 179 -11.10 -0.46 -3.91
CA ALA A 179 -12.51 -0.16 -4.14
C ALA A 179 -13.28 0.02 -2.81
N ALA A 180 -13.00 -0.84 -1.83
CA ALA A 180 -13.55 -0.69 -0.49
C ALA A 180 -13.10 0.63 0.17
N GLY A 181 -11.80 0.95 0.10
CA GLY A 181 -11.25 2.20 0.61
C GLY A 181 -11.87 3.45 -0.04
N ALA A 182 -12.02 3.45 -1.37
CA ALA A 182 -12.68 4.53 -2.11
C ALA A 182 -14.14 4.73 -1.66
N THR A 183 -14.85 3.64 -1.40
CA THR A 183 -16.23 3.67 -0.92
C THR A 183 -16.32 4.28 0.48
N GLN A 184 -15.39 3.93 1.37
CA GLN A 184 -15.31 4.53 2.71
C GLN A 184 -15.02 6.03 2.65
N VAL A 185 -14.08 6.47 1.80
CA VAL A 185 -13.81 7.91 1.59
C VAL A 185 -15.08 8.61 1.14
N ARG A 186 -15.80 8.06 0.16
CA ARG A 186 -17.04 8.65 -0.36
C ARG A 186 -18.13 8.76 0.72
N ALA A 187 -18.29 7.72 1.54
CA ALA A 187 -19.25 7.70 2.62
C ALA A 187 -18.92 8.72 3.73
N ALA A 188 -17.64 9.02 3.94
CA ALA A 188 -17.20 10.00 4.93
C ALA A 188 -17.31 11.46 4.44
N LEU A 189 -17.52 11.71 3.14
CA LEU A 189 -17.65 13.06 2.64
C LEU A 189 -18.91 13.73 3.21
N PRO A 190 -18.82 14.99 3.66
CA PRO A 190 -19.98 15.68 4.20
C PRO A 190 -21.03 15.88 3.11
N ALA A 191 -22.29 15.55 3.42
CA ALA A 191 -23.43 15.88 2.57
C ALA A 191 -23.47 17.40 2.36
N ARG A 192 -23.61 17.82 1.10
CA ARG A 192 -23.72 19.23 0.72
C ARG A 192 -25.08 19.51 0.11
#